data_AF-A0A833PJY3-F1
#
_entry.id   AF-A0A833PJY3-F1
#
_cell.length_a   1.000
_cell.length_b   1.000
_cell.length_c   1.000
_cell.angle_alpha   90.00
_cell.angle_beta   90.00
_cell.angle_gamma   90.00
#
_symmetry.space_group_name_H-M   'P 1'
#
loop_
_entity.id
_entity.type
_entity.pdbx_description
1 polymer ?
#
loop_
_entity_poly.entity_id
_entity_poly.type
_entity_poly.pdbx_seq_one_letter_code
_entity_poly.pdbx_strand_id
1 'polypeptide(L)'
;MKIRKPFVGETTFRLPIARIYTGDVAGTAKSRGAFQTVYLSGKVIVPQSCKINAGQQLDIKFGDISADAFSFAGIGNKPLGVNSQTRQVNISCSNITAQAPLTLRIEAEKAQSNILVSNNPHVGFKISDLNNNVLIPNNLNSFIPFLLDQNQFASVYFKAWPVSVTGQKPAVGPFSSKAYIRIDFP
;
A
#
# COMPACT_ATOMS: atom_id res chain seq x y z
N MET A 1 10.92 -8.00 28.72
CA MET A 1 11.64 -7.06 27.83
C MET A 1 10.74 -5.84 27.61
N LYS A 2 11.26 -4.60 27.69
CA LYS A 2 10.46 -3.38 27.52
C LYS A 2 11.20 -2.42 26.59
N ILE A 3 10.53 -1.94 25.55
CA ILE A 3 11.05 -0.91 24.64
C ILE A 3 10.88 0.44 25.34
N ARG A 4 11.99 1.15 25.60
CA ARG A 4 11.98 2.49 26.25
C ARG A 4 11.96 3.64 25.25
N LYS A 5 12.53 3.43 24.06
CA LYS A 5 12.54 4.39 22.96
C LYS A 5 12.08 3.66 21.70
N PRO A 6 11.06 4.16 20.98
CA PRO A 6 10.69 3.63 19.68
C PRO A 6 11.86 3.69 18.70
N PHE A 7 11.90 2.73 17.77
CA PHE A 7 12.88 2.69 16.68
C PHE A 7 12.21 2.12 15.42
N VAL A 8 12.80 2.37 14.26
CA VAL A 8 12.35 1.90 12.95
C VAL A 8 13.26 0.77 12.48
N GLY A 9 12.70 -0.27 11.86
CA GLY A 9 13.46 -1.37 11.29
C GLY A 9 13.87 -2.41 12.35
N GLU A 10 15.17 -2.63 12.51
CA GLU A 10 15.71 -3.65 13.40
C GLU A 10 16.69 -3.10 14.43
N THR A 11 16.72 -3.72 15.61
CA THR A 11 17.77 -3.50 16.60
C THR A 11 18.25 -4.84 17.15
N THR A 12 19.56 -4.95 17.32
CA THR A 12 20.17 -6.07 18.03
C THR A 12 20.56 -5.61 19.42
N PHE A 13 20.45 -6.51 20.40
CA PHE A 13 20.85 -6.21 21.76
C PHE A 13 21.69 -7.34 22.33
N ARG A 14 22.58 -6.98 23.26
CA ARG A 14 23.31 -7.91 24.12
C ARG A 14 23.39 -7.28 25.51
N LEU A 15 22.67 -7.85 26.47
CA LEU A 15 22.54 -7.30 27.82
C LEU A 15 22.94 -8.35 28.87
N PRO A 16 23.72 -7.99 29.90
CA PRO A 16 23.99 -8.90 31.01
C PRO A 16 22.71 -9.06 31.84
N ILE A 17 22.21 -10.29 31.97
CA ILE A 17 20.98 -10.61 32.72
C ILE A 17 21.25 -11.22 34.08
N ALA A 18 22.43 -11.82 34.26
CA ALA A 18 22.85 -12.37 35.54
C ALA A 18 24.36 -12.28 35.70
N ARG A 19 24.81 -12.11 36.94
CA ARG A 19 26.20 -12.22 37.34
C ARG A 19 26.30 -13.30 38.40
N ILE A 20 27.16 -14.27 38.16
CA ILE A 20 27.42 -15.40 39.05
C ILE A 20 28.66 -15.05 39.86
N TYR A 21 28.53 -15.08 41.18
CA TYR A 21 29.60 -14.79 42.13
C TYR A 21 29.89 -16.06 42.93
N THR A 22 31.16 -16.34 43.17
CA THR A 22 31.62 -17.51 43.93
C THR A 22 32.50 -17.03 45.07
N GLY A 23 32.34 -17.62 46.25
CA GLY A 23 33.14 -17.30 47.42
C GLY A 23 33.23 -18.51 48.35
N ASP A 24 34.37 -18.62 49.01
CA ASP A 24 34.68 -19.59 50.07
C ASP A 24 34.21 -19.11 51.46
N VAL A 25 34.06 -17.80 51.63
CA VAL A 25 33.54 -17.15 52.85
C VAL A 25 32.21 -16.46 52.56
N ALA A 26 31.19 -16.79 53.37
CA ALA A 26 29.87 -16.18 53.28
C ALA A 26 29.95 -14.64 53.30
N GLY A 27 29.24 -14.00 52.37
CA GLY A 27 29.19 -12.53 52.25
C GLY A 27 30.34 -11.88 51.46
N THR A 28 31.40 -12.60 51.11
CA THR A 28 32.57 -12.02 50.41
C THR A 28 32.54 -12.14 48.89
N ALA A 29 31.65 -12.96 48.33
CA ALA A 29 31.68 -13.32 46.91
C ALA A 29 31.58 -12.12 45.94
N LYS A 30 30.92 -11.02 46.33
CA LYS A 30 30.79 -9.82 45.46
C LYS A 30 32.06 -8.99 45.36
N SER A 31 32.91 -8.94 46.40
CA SER A 31 34.13 -8.11 46.40
C SER A 31 35.23 -8.66 45.51
N ARG A 32 35.15 -9.95 45.15
CA ARG A 32 36.06 -10.64 44.21
C ARG A 32 35.69 -10.46 42.74
N GLY A 33 34.59 -9.76 42.45
CA GLY A 33 34.06 -9.63 41.08
C GLY A 33 33.24 -10.84 40.64
N ALA A 34 32.51 -10.69 39.53
CA ALA A 34 31.67 -11.77 39.00
C ALA A 34 32.54 -12.82 38.30
N PHE A 35 32.41 -14.08 38.70
CA PHE A 35 33.08 -15.22 38.07
C PHE A 35 32.57 -15.44 36.64
N GLN A 36 31.25 -15.30 36.45
CA GLN A 36 30.64 -15.32 35.12
C GLN A 36 29.56 -14.26 34.99
N THR A 37 29.39 -13.77 33.77
CA THR A 37 28.27 -12.90 33.39
C THR A 37 27.49 -13.57 32.28
N VAL A 38 26.20 -13.80 32.52
CA VAL A 38 25.28 -14.36 31.54
C VAL A 38 24.71 -13.21 30.72
N TYR A 39 24.84 -13.31 29.39
CA TYR A 39 24.30 -12.33 28.46
C TYR A 39 23.07 -12.88 27.76
N LEU A 40 22.04 -12.05 27.63
CA LEU A 40 20.94 -12.26 26.70
C LEU A 40 21.20 -11.44 25.45
N SER A 41 21.23 -12.10 24.30
CA SER A 41 21.29 -11.45 22.99
C SER A 41 20.06 -11.78 22.16
N GLY A 42 19.64 -10.82 21.35
CA GLY A 42 18.51 -11.02 20.44
C GLY A 42 18.42 -9.93 19.40
N LYS A 43 17.51 -10.15 18.44
CA LYS A 43 17.16 -9.21 17.38
C LYS A 43 15.67 -8.90 17.50
N VAL A 44 15.32 -7.63 17.41
CA VAL A 44 13.94 -7.14 17.45
C VAL A 44 13.66 -6.46 16.13
N ILE A 45 12.58 -6.87 15.46
CA ILE A 45 12.18 -6.34 14.16
C ILE A 45 10.81 -5.68 14.32
N VAL A 46 10.70 -4.45 13.86
CA VAL A 46 9.44 -3.69 13.86
C VAL A 46 8.95 -3.60 12.41
N PRO A 47 7.83 -4.27 12.06
CA PRO A 47 7.35 -4.29 10.69
C PRO A 47 6.84 -2.91 10.28
N GLN A 48 7.20 -2.52 9.06
CA GLN A 48 6.68 -1.33 8.40
C GLN A 48 5.22 -1.58 7.97
N SER A 49 4.37 -0.56 8.09
CA SER A 49 2.98 -0.68 7.68
C SER A 49 2.44 0.67 7.22
N CYS A 50 1.49 0.65 6.27
CA CYS A 50 0.76 1.83 5.83
C CYS A 50 -0.74 1.56 5.84
N LYS A 51 -1.53 2.59 6.17
CA LYS A 51 -2.98 2.61 6.11
C LYS A 51 -3.44 3.60 5.07
N ILE A 52 -4.35 3.15 4.21
CA ILE A 52 -4.96 3.93 3.13
C ILE A 52 -6.33 4.39 3.58
N ASN A 53 -6.60 5.70 3.60
CA ASN A 53 -7.87 6.31 4.03
C ASN A 53 -8.43 5.72 5.34
N ALA A 54 -7.55 5.42 6.30
CA ALA A 54 -7.90 4.77 7.56
C ALA A 54 -8.67 3.43 7.40
N GLY A 55 -8.50 2.72 6.27
CA GLY A 55 -9.15 1.43 5.99
C GLY A 55 -10.49 1.55 5.27
N GLN A 56 -10.87 2.73 4.78
CA GLN A 56 -12.13 2.93 4.06
C GLN A 56 -12.05 2.46 2.61
N GLN A 57 -13.14 1.89 2.12
CA GLN A 57 -13.33 1.61 0.70
C GLN A 57 -13.57 2.92 -0.05
N LEU A 58 -12.94 3.04 -1.21
CA LEU A 58 -13.16 4.13 -2.13
C LEU A 58 -14.15 3.71 -3.22
N ASP A 59 -15.32 4.35 -3.21
CA ASP A 59 -16.32 4.14 -4.26
C ASP A 59 -16.31 5.26 -5.31
N ILE A 60 -16.23 4.87 -6.57
CA ILE A 60 -16.28 5.78 -7.72
C ILE A 60 -17.56 5.50 -8.50
N LYS A 61 -18.50 6.45 -8.46
CA LYS A 61 -19.77 6.36 -9.18
C LYS A 61 -19.68 7.16 -10.47
N PHE A 62 -20.00 6.51 -11.59
CA PHE A 62 -20.03 7.14 -12.91
C PHE A 62 -21.44 7.50 -13.39
N GLY A 63 -22.47 7.10 -12.63
CA GLY A 63 -23.87 7.27 -13.01
C GLY A 63 -24.28 6.33 -14.14
N ASP A 64 -25.42 6.65 -14.75
CA ASP A 64 -25.95 5.88 -15.87
C ASP A 64 -25.28 6.30 -17.17
N ILE A 65 -24.91 5.31 -17.98
CA ILE A 65 -24.22 5.51 -19.26
C ILE A 65 -24.96 4.70 -20.31
N SER A 66 -25.29 5.33 -21.44
CA SER A 66 -25.93 4.63 -22.55
C SER A 66 -25.05 3.48 -23.05
N ALA A 67 -25.64 2.29 -23.23
CA ALA A 67 -24.93 1.13 -23.76
C ALA A 67 -24.31 1.41 -25.15
N ASP A 68 -25.03 2.15 -26.01
CA ASP A 68 -24.52 2.51 -27.34
C ASP A 68 -23.28 3.41 -27.28
N ALA A 69 -23.10 4.17 -26.21
CA ALA A 69 -21.93 5.03 -26.03
C ALA A 69 -20.63 4.21 -25.91
N PHE A 70 -20.70 2.96 -25.44
CA PHE A 70 -19.54 2.07 -25.37
C PHE A 70 -19.17 1.48 -26.73
N SER A 71 -20.15 1.14 -27.57
CA SER A 71 -19.84 0.69 -28.94
C SER A 71 -19.29 1.83 -29.79
N PHE A 72 -19.84 3.05 -29.67
CA PHE A 72 -19.34 4.22 -30.39
C PHE A 72 -17.95 4.67 -29.95
N ALA A 73 -17.57 4.43 -28.69
CA ALA A 73 -16.23 4.78 -28.21
C ALA A 73 -15.12 3.98 -28.93
N GLY A 74 -15.39 2.71 -29.26
CA GLY A 74 -14.38 1.77 -29.72
C GLY A 74 -13.49 1.22 -28.59
N ILE A 75 -12.70 0.19 -28.91
CA ILE A 75 -11.89 -0.57 -27.94
C ILE A 75 -10.95 0.34 -27.16
N GLY A 76 -10.98 0.24 -25.84
CA GLY A 76 -10.10 0.93 -24.90
C GLY A 76 -10.42 2.41 -24.70
N ASN A 77 -11.44 2.95 -25.35
CA ASN A 77 -11.78 4.37 -25.31
C ASN A 77 -12.92 4.67 -24.34
N LYS A 78 -12.93 5.91 -23.85
CA LYS A 78 -13.94 6.44 -22.94
C LYS A 78 -15.22 6.80 -23.73
N PRO A 79 -16.41 6.40 -23.28
CA PRO A 79 -17.66 6.86 -23.87
C PRO A 79 -17.77 8.39 -23.90
N LEU A 80 -18.39 8.91 -24.98
CA LEU A 80 -18.62 10.34 -25.13
C LEU A 80 -19.58 10.85 -24.04
N GLY A 81 -19.33 12.06 -23.53
CA GLY A 81 -20.15 12.66 -22.47
C GLY A 81 -19.91 12.13 -21.06
N VAL A 82 -19.08 11.09 -20.88
CA VAL A 82 -18.75 10.58 -19.54
C VAL A 82 -17.53 11.31 -18.98
N ASN A 83 -17.67 11.89 -17.79
CA ASN A 83 -16.60 12.60 -17.10
C ASN A 83 -15.70 11.64 -16.33
N SER A 84 -14.38 11.86 -16.41
CA SER A 84 -13.43 11.21 -15.52
C SER A 84 -13.65 11.68 -14.08
N GLN A 85 -13.54 10.76 -13.14
CA GLN A 85 -13.69 11.02 -11.72
C GLN A 85 -12.33 11.11 -11.07
N THR A 86 -12.00 12.27 -10.50
CA THR A 86 -10.80 12.45 -9.68
C THR A 86 -11.11 12.09 -8.23
N ARG A 87 -10.19 11.36 -7.59
CA ARG A 87 -10.30 11.01 -6.18
C ARG A 87 -8.94 11.09 -5.51
N GLN A 88 -8.97 11.40 -4.22
CA GLN A 88 -7.81 11.49 -3.36
C GLN A 88 -7.73 10.26 -2.46
N VAL A 89 -6.52 9.76 -2.27
CA VAL A 89 -6.20 8.72 -1.31
C VAL A 89 -5.12 9.26 -0.36
N ASN A 90 -5.45 9.24 0.92
CA ASN A 90 -4.58 9.61 2.02
C ASN A 90 -3.86 8.36 2.54
N ILE A 91 -2.56 8.47 2.72
CA ILE A 91 -1.69 7.37 3.14
C ILE A 91 -1.02 7.80 4.44
N SER A 92 -1.15 6.98 5.48
CA SER A 92 -0.45 7.18 6.75
C SER A 92 0.35 5.92 7.07
N CYS A 93 1.66 6.07 7.22
CA CYS A 93 2.57 4.97 7.47
C CYS A 93 3.10 5.01 8.91
N SER A 94 3.52 3.86 9.42
CA SER A 94 4.09 3.70 10.75
C SER A 94 5.35 2.85 10.68
N ASN A 95 6.26 3.09 11.62
CA ASN A 95 7.55 2.42 11.71
C ASN A 95 8.39 2.56 10.43
N ILE A 96 8.29 3.70 9.73
CA ILE A 96 9.06 4.03 8.53
C ILE A 96 9.77 5.37 8.71
N THR A 97 10.91 5.57 8.06
CA THR A 97 11.62 6.85 8.05
C THR A 97 10.72 7.97 7.51
N ALA A 98 10.77 9.16 8.13
CA ALA A 98 10.16 10.35 7.57
C ALA A 98 10.71 10.61 6.16
N GLN A 99 9.88 11.13 5.26
CA GLN A 99 10.29 11.41 3.88
C GLN A 99 10.77 10.20 3.07
N ALA A 100 10.42 8.98 3.51
CA ALA A 100 10.73 7.78 2.73
C ALA A 100 10.05 7.81 1.35
N PRO A 101 10.78 7.47 0.27
CA PRO A 101 10.19 7.27 -1.04
C PRO A 101 9.44 5.93 -1.07
N LEU A 102 8.21 5.97 -1.54
CA LEU A 102 7.33 4.81 -1.68
C LEU A 102 6.70 4.80 -3.07
N THR A 103 6.20 3.64 -3.47
CA THR A 103 5.46 3.49 -4.72
C THR A 103 4.08 2.91 -4.48
N LEU A 104 3.13 3.32 -5.32
CA LEU A 104 1.76 2.84 -5.31
C LEU A 104 1.44 2.19 -6.65
N ARG A 105 0.86 1.00 -6.62
CA ARG A 105 0.37 0.32 -7.83
C ARG A 105 -1.03 -0.24 -7.65
N ILE A 106 -1.63 -0.62 -8.77
CA ILE A 106 -2.98 -1.18 -8.83
C ILE A 106 -2.90 -2.68 -9.05
N GLU A 107 -3.59 -3.44 -8.21
CA GLU A 107 -3.85 -4.87 -8.41
C GLU A 107 -5.33 -5.08 -8.71
N ALA A 108 -5.65 -6.07 -9.53
CA ALA A 108 -7.03 -6.37 -9.89
C ALA A 108 -7.22 -7.84 -10.22
N GLU A 109 -8.39 -8.37 -9.89
CA GLU A 109 -8.75 -9.76 -10.19
C GLU A 109 -8.93 -9.98 -11.70
N LYS A 110 -9.63 -9.05 -12.36
CA LYS A 110 -9.88 -9.09 -13.80
C LYS A 110 -9.28 -7.86 -14.46
N ALA A 111 -8.23 -8.07 -15.25
CA ALA A 111 -7.58 -7.02 -16.00
C ALA A 111 -7.24 -7.49 -17.42
N GLN A 112 -7.30 -6.57 -18.37
CA GLN A 112 -6.87 -6.77 -19.74
C GLN A 112 -6.03 -5.57 -20.16
N SER A 113 -4.71 -5.76 -20.34
CA SER A 113 -3.77 -4.66 -20.56
C SER A 113 -3.91 -3.59 -19.46
N ASN A 114 -4.20 -2.35 -19.81
CA ASN A 114 -4.41 -1.24 -18.88
C ASN A 114 -5.87 -1.05 -18.43
N ILE A 115 -6.73 -2.04 -18.62
CA ILE A 115 -8.16 -1.95 -18.31
C ILE A 115 -8.51 -2.89 -17.16
N LEU A 116 -9.19 -2.36 -16.14
CA LEU A 116 -9.90 -3.11 -15.12
C LEU A 116 -11.23 -3.60 -15.71
N VAL A 117 -11.37 -4.92 -15.90
CA VAL A 117 -12.55 -5.49 -16.53
C VAL A 117 -13.65 -5.68 -15.49
N SER A 118 -14.84 -5.16 -15.77
CA SER A 118 -15.98 -5.25 -14.85
C SER A 118 -16.64 -6.64 -14.87
N ASN A 119 -17.71 -6.80 -14.09
CA ASN A 119 -18.63 -7.94 -14.21
C ASN A 119 -19.34 -8.00 -15.59
N ASN A 120 -19.34 -6.92 -16.37
CA ASN A 120 -19.74 -6.91 -17.77
C ASN A 120 -18.48 -6.94 -18.66
N PRO A 121 -18.26 -7.97 -19.49
CA PRO A 121 -17.01 -8.14 -20.24
C PRO A 121 -16.77 -7.06 -21.30
N HIS A 122 -17.79 -6.31 -21.69
CA HIS A 122 -17.66 -5.23 -22.67
C HIS A 122 -17.41 -3.87 -22.02
N VAL A 123 -17.53 -3.76 -20.69
CA VAL A 123 -17.31 -2.54 -19.91
C VAL A 123 -16.14 -2.71 -18.95
N GLY A 124 -15.25 -1.73 -18.92
CA GLY A 124 -14.12 -1.72 -18.01
C GLY A 124 -13.80 -0.31 -17.56
N PHE A 125 -12.70 -0.17 -16.84
CA PHE A 125 -12.25 1.11 -16.29
C PHE A 125 -10.76 1.26 -16.50
N LYS A 126 -10.34 2.49 -16.79
CA LYS A 126 -8.93 2.88 -16.72
C LYS A 126 -8.73 3.76 -15.50
N ILE A 127 -7.54 3.66 -14.91
CA ILE A 127 -7.08 4.53 -13.82
C ILE A 127 -5.79 5.20 -14.28
N SER A 128 -5.63 6.48 -13.97
CA SER A 128 -4.37 7.21 -14.15
C SER A 128 -4.00 7.99 -12.90
N ASP A 129 -2.76 8.45 -12.84
CA ASP A 129 -2.39 9.53 -11.93
C ASP A 129 -3.04 10.88 -12.33
N LEU A 130 -2.75 11.93 -11.56
CA LEU A 130 -3.23 13.29 -11.84
C LEU A 130 -2.71 13.85 -13.18
N ASN A 131 -1.55 13.38 -13.66
CA ASN A 131 -0.89 13.81 -14.89
C ASN A 131 -1.37 13.01 -16.13
N ASN A 132 -2.36 12.14 -15.97
CA ASN A 132 -2.92 11.27 -17.00
C ASN A 132 -2.01 10.10 -17.43
N ASN A 133 -1.01 9.74 -16.62
CA ASN A 133 -0.25 8.51 -16.83
C ASN A 133 -1.11 7.31 -16.43
N VAL A 134 -1.53 6.53 -17.42
CA VAL A 134 -2.42 5.38 -17.20
C VAL A 134 -1.68 4.26 -16.49
N LEU A 135 -2.28 3.75 -15.42
CA LEU A 135 -1.78 2.62 -14.66
C LEU A 135 -2.20 1.30 -15.31
N ILE A 136 -1.26 0.36 -15.35
CA ILE A 136 -1.47 -1.00 -15.84
C ILE A 136 -1.66 -1.90 -14.62
N PRO A 137 -2.87 -2.45 -14.39
CA PRO A 137 -3.11 -3.34 -13.26
C PRO A 137 -2.18 -4.56 -13.31
N ASN A 138 -1.76 -5.03 -12.13
CA ASN A 138 -0.89 -6.21 -11.97
C ASN A 138 0.49 -6.09 -12.64
N ASN A 139 0.98 -4.87 -12.90
CA ASN A 139 2.29 -4.63 -13.47
C ASN A 139 3.21 -3.92 -12.47
N LEU A 140 4.33 -4.56 -12.11
CA LEU A 140 5.32 -4.03 -11.17
C LEU A 140 6.02 -2.75 -11.66
N ASN A 141 6.05 -2.54 -12.97
CA ASN A 141 6.67 -1.35 -13.59
C ASN A 141 5.67 -0.21 -13.83
N SER A 142 4.39 -0.39 -13.42
CA SER A 142 3.36 0.64 -13.54
C SER A 142 2.91 1.10 -12.16
N PHE A 143 3.52 2.19 -11.70
CA PHE A 143 3.34 2.71 -10.35
C PHE A 143 3.36 4.24 -10.31
N ILE A 144 2.83 4.80 -9.22
CA ILE A 144 2.93 6.21 -8.86
C ILE A 144 3.97 6.34 -7.74
N PRO A 145 5.10 7.03 -7.96
CA PRO A 145 6.02 7.36 -6.88
C PRO A 145 5.45 8.49 -6.01
N PHE A 146 5.65 8.39 -4.70
CA PHE A 146 5.30 9.45 -3.75
C PHE A 146 6.28 9.50 -2.59
N LEU A 147 6.34 10.66 -1.93
CA LEU A 147 7.15 10.89 -0.73
C LEU A 147 6.22 11.05 0.46
N LEU A 148 6.59 10.44 1.59
CA LEU A 148 5.98 10.79 2.87
C LEU A 148 6.41 12.19 3.31
N ASP A 149 5.63 12.83 4.17
CA ASP A 149 6.04 14.04 4.87
C ASP A 149 6.75 13.70 6.20
N GLN A 150 6.98 14.72 7.03
CA GLN A 150 7.59 14.54 8.35
C GLN A 150 6.71 13.75 9.33
N ASN A 151 5.40 13.70 9.09
CA ASN A 151 4.41 12.96 9.87
C ASN A 151 4.10 11.59 9.27
N GLN A 152 4.94 11.09 8.35
CA GLN A 152 4.75 9.80 7.66
C GLN A 152 3.41 9.75 6.91
N PHE A 153 2.96 10.90 6.41
CA PHE A 153 1.70 11.07 5.68
C PHE A 153 1.96 11.46 4.21
N ALA A 154 1.08 11.02 3.32
CA ALA A 154 1.07 11.45 1.92
C ALA A 154 -0.36 11.48 1.36
N SER A 155 -0.56 12.25 0.30
CA SER A 155 -1.81 12.27 -0.48
C SER A 155 -1.51 12.00 -1.95
N VAL A 156 -2.20 11.02 -2.53
CA VAL A 156 -2.08 10.65 -3.93
C VAL A 156 -3.44 10.85 -4.61
N TYR A 157 -3.43 11.44 -5.80
CA TYR A 157 -4.63 11.66 -6.60
C TYR A 157 -4.62 10.74 -7.82
N PHE A 158 -5.79 10.21 -8.15
CA PHE A 158 -6.00 9.40 -9.33
C PHE A 158 -7.28 9.82 -10.03
N LYS A 159 -7.29 9.59 -11.34
CA LYS A 159 -8.46 9.75 -12.21
C LYS A 159 -8.91 8.37 -12.64
N ALA A 160 -10.21 8.14 -12.65
CA ALA A 160 -10.80 6.92 -13.18
C ALA A 160 -11.89 7.26 -14.19
N TRP A 161 -12.06 6.43 -15.21
CA TRP A 161 -13.16 6.56 -16.17
C TRP A 161 -13.52 5.21 -16.78
N PRO A 162 -14.78 5.01 -17.17
CA PRO A 162 -15.21 3.80 -17.85
C PRO A 162 -14.71 3.81 -19.29
N VAL A 163 -14.46 2.61 -19.83
CA VAL A 163 -14.03 2.37 -21.20
C VAL A 163 -14.76 1.18 -21.79
N SER A 164 -14.86 1.14 -23.11
CA SER A 164 -15.29 -0.05 -23.83
C SER A 164 -14.15 -1.06 -23.90
N VAL A 165 -14.35 -2.28 -23.42
CA VAL A 165 -13.30 -3.31 -23.42
C VAL A 165 -13.15 -3.92 -24.81
N THR A 166 -14.27 -4.12 -25.51
CA THR A 166 -14.34 -4.91 -26.75
C THR A 166 -14.83 -4.12 -27.96
N GLY A 167 -15.30 -2.88 -27.78
CA GLY A 167 -15.96 -2.11 -28.84
C GLY A 167 -17.38 -2.57 -29.15
N GLN A 168 -17.88 -3.61 -28.49
CA GLN A 168 -19.26 -4.10 -28.66
C GLN A 168 -20.22 -3.40 -27.71
N LYS A 169 -21.50 -3.40 -28.07
CA LYS A 169 -22.57 -2.88 -27.22
C LYS A 169 -22.74 -3.80 -26.00
N PRO A 170 -22.55 -3.32 -24.76
CA PRO A 170 -22.76 -4.11 -23.56
C PRO A 170 -24.25 -4.42 -23.34
N ALA A 171 -24.52 -5.55 -22.67
CA ALA A 171 -25.84 -5.79 -22.10
C ALA A 171 -26.21 -4.70 -21.08
N VAL A 172 -27.46 -4.22 -21.14
CA VAL A 172 -27.97 -3.21 -20.21
C VAL A 172 -28.09 -3.80 -18.81
N GLY A 173 -27.58 -3.08 -17.82
CA GLY A 173 -27.63 -3.49 -16.42
C GLY A 173 -26.51 -2.87 -15.59
N PRO A 174 -26.49 -3.11 -14.27
CA PRO A 174 -25.45 -2.59 -13.39
C PRO A 174 -24.10 -3.23 -13.71
N PHE A 175 -23.05 -2.41 -13.73
CA PHE A 175 -21.68 -2.86 -13.90
C PHE A 175 -20.79 -2.35 -12.76
N SER A 176 -19.83 -3.17 -12.34
CA SER A 176 -18.87 -2.86 -11.27
C SER A 176 -17.56 -3.62 -11.45
N SER A 177 -16.47 -3.03 -10.97
CA SER A 177 -15.14 -3.65 -10.92
C SER A 177 -14.52 -3.38 -9.56
N LYS A 178 -13.64 -4.29 -9.12
CA LYS A 178 -12.86 -4.13 -7.89
C LYS A 178 -11.38 -4.11 -8.23
N ALA A 179 -10.66 -3.22 -7.56
CA ALA A 179 -9.21 -3.11 -7.65
C ALA A 179 -8.65 -2.76 -6.26
N TYR A 180 -7.39 -3.11 -6.04
CA TYR A 180 -6.68 -2.94 -4.79
C TYR A 180 -5.52 -1.98 -5.02
N ILE A 181 -5.38 -1.03 -4.09
CA ILE A 181 -4.20 -0.17 -4.05
C ILE A 181 -3.15 -0.88 -3.19
N ARG A 182 -1.97 -1.09 -3.77
CA ARG A 182 -0.83 -1.67 -3.05
C ARG A 182 0.28 -0.65 -2.95
N ILE A 183 0.85 -0.56 -1.75
CA ILE A 183 2.02 0.27 -1.47
C ILE A 183 3.21 -0.67 -1.35
N ASP A 184 4.26 -0.39 -2.13
CA ASP A 184 5.51 -1.11 -2.04
C ASP A 184 6.58 -0.23 -1.38
N PHE A 185 7.28 -0.84 -0.43
CA PHE A 185 8.41 -0.26 0.27
C PHE A 185 9.70 -0.60 -0.50
N PRO A 186 10.68 0.33 -0.55
CA PRO A 186 11.97 0.07 -1.19
C PRO A 186 12.79 -1.01 -0.47
#